data_AF-A0A2C9M1I2-F1
#
_entry.id   AF-A0A2C9M1I2-F1
#
_cell.length_a   1.000
_cell.length_b   1.000
_cell.length_c   1.000
_cell.angle_alpha   90.00
_cell.angle_beta   90.00
_cell.angle_gamma   90.00
#
_symmetry.space_group_name_H-M   'P 1'
#
loop_
_entity.id
_entity.type
_entity.pdbx_description
1 polymer ?
#
loop_
_entity_poly.entity_id
_entity_poly.type
_entity_poly.pdbx_seq_one_letter_code
_entity_poly.pdbx_strand_id
1 'polypeptide(L)'
;MILNETNVYKNITSDERREYLSVLQQESTIAFIPTFVYLGLLAIVGIPGNSLVIIVYLTKMTMKPLSIFIISMAVIDLITCLLILPGILYFLLHMWDFNDPLTCQFFLALIALLVMSSALMLVSIAII
;
A
#
# COMPACT_ATOMS: atom_id res chain seq x y z
N MET A 1 -34.21 9.52 27.62
CA MET A 1 -33.26 8.44 27.95
C MET A 1 -32.10 8.28 26.94
N ILE A 2 -31.87 9.21 26.00
CA ILE A 2 -30.79 9.11 24.98
C ILE A 2 -29.64 10.13 25.22
N LEU A 3 -29.84 11.14 26.08
CA LEU A 3 -28.85 12.19 26.34
C LEU A 3 -27.77 11.83 27.39
N ASN A 4 -27.90 10.69 28.08
CA ASN A 4 -26.94 10.28 29.12
C ASN A 4 -25.76 9.48 28.54
N GLU A 5 -25.98 8.70 27.49
CA GLU A 5 -24.89 7.93 26.88
C GLU A 5 -23.93 8.84 26.11
N THR A 6 -24.45 9.80 25.33
CA THR A 6 -23.62 10.80 24.63
C THR A 6 -22.81 11.70 25.59
N ASN A 7 -23.31 11.96 26.80
CA ASN A 7 -22.57 12.72 27.82
C ASN A 7 -21.45 11.89 28.47
N VAL A 8 -21.68 10.60 28.68
CA VAL A 8 -20.66 9.66 29.17
C VAL A 8 -19.54 9.49 28.14
N TYR A 9 -19.88 9.31 26.85
CA TYR A 9 -18.87 9.22 25.78
C TYR A 9 -18.06 10.53 25.62
N LYS A 10 -18.67 11.68 25.87
CA LYS A 10 -18.01 12.99 25.78
C LYS A 10 -17.10 13.28 26.99
N ASN A 11 -17.30 12.57 28.10
CA ASN A 11 -16.51 12.64 29.34
C ASN A 11 -15.41 11.56 29.44
N ILE A 12 -15.26 10.70 28.42
CA ILE A 12 -14.07 9.84 28.32
C ILE A 12 -12.86 10.74 28.14
N THR A 13 -11.97 10.71 29.13
CA THR A 13 -10.75 11.53 29.13
C THR A 13 -9.92 11.15 27.90
N SER A 14 -9.25 12.12 27.26
CA SER A 14 -8.42 11.87 26.07
C SER A 14 -7.43 10.72 26.26
N ASP A 15 -7.03 10.47 27.50
CA ASP A 15 -6.10 9.42 27.91
C ASP A 15 -6.74 8.03 27.86
N GLU A 16 -7.96 7.85 28.36
CA GLU A 16 -8.72 6.59 28.24
C GLU A 16 -8.95 6.24 26.77
N ARG A 17 -9.32 7.22 25.94
CA ARG A 17 -9.53 7.00 24.51
C ARG A 17 -8.26 6.48 23.85
N ARG A 18 -7.10 7.10 24.12
CA ARG A 18 -5.80 6.67 23.58
C ARG A 18 -5.44 5.26 24.04
N GLU A 19 -5.74 4.94 25.29
CA GLU A 19 -5.55 3.59 25.83
C GLU A 19 -6.39 2.56 25.05
N TYR A 20 -7.69 2.81 24.84
CA TYR A 20 -8.55 1.95 24.01
C TYR A 20 -8.05 1.83 22.56
N LEU A 21 -7.64 2.93 21.91
CA LEU A 21 -7.07 2.90 20.56
C LEU A 21 -5.79 2.06 20.51
N SER A 22 -4.93 2.16 21.53
CA SER A 22 -3.67 1.41 21.58
C SER A 22 -3.89 -0.10 21.72
N VAL A 23 -4.91 -0.52 22.48
CA VAL A 23 -5.31 -1.93 22.61
C VAL A 23 -5.85 -2.46 21.28
N LEU A 24 -6.73 -1.70 20.62
CA LEU A 24 -7.26 -2.06 19.29
C LEU A 24 -6.14 -2.11 18.24
N GLN A 25 -5.16 -1.23 18.33
CA GLN A 25 -4.02 -1.22 17.42
C GLN A 25 -3.14 -2.45 17.63
N GLN A 26 -2.93 -2.87 18.87
CA GLN A 26 -2.14 -4.06 19.19
C GLN A 26 -2.79 -5.33 18.65
N GLU A 27 -4.10 -5.50 18.86
CA GLU A 27 -4.89 -6.63 18.32
C GLU A 27 -4.79 -6.70 16.78
N SER A 28 -4.93 -5.55 16.12
CA SER A 28 -4.90 -5.46 14.66
C SER A 28 -3.49 -5.66 14.10
N THR A 29 -2.46 -5.15 14.78
CA THR A 29 -1.06 -5.31 14.38
C THR A 29 -0.68 -6.79 14.31
N ILE A 30 -1.14 -7.61 15.26
CA ILE A 30 -0.90 -9.07 15.28
C ILE A 30 -1.53 -9.72 14.04
N ALA A 31 -2.74 -9.32 13.66
CA ALA A 31 -3.40 -9.79 12.45
C ALA A 31 -2.67 -9.37 11.16
N PHE A 32 -1.93 -8.25 11.20
CA PHE A 32 -1.18 -7.72 10.06
C PHE A 32 0.29 -8.17 9.96
N ILE A 33 0.81 -8.93 10.94
CA ILE A 33 2.14 -9.57 10.86
C ILE A 33 2.39 -10.26 9.50
N PRO A 34 1.50 -11.13 8.97
CA PRO A 34 1.73 -11.77 7.68
C PRO A 34 1.87 -10.75 6.53
N THR A 35 1.08 -9.68 6.57
CA THR A 35 1.15 -8.58 5.61
C THR A 35 2.51 -7.90 5.66
N PHE A 36 3.02 -7.55 6.85
CA PHE A 36 4.33 -6.93 7.00
C PHE A 36 5.48 -7.80 6.46
N VAL A 37 5.45 -9.09 6.76
CA VAL A 37 6.46 -10.04 6.26
C VAL A 37 6.40 -10.12 4.74
N TYR A 38 5.20 -10.23 4.18
CA TYR A 38 5.01 -10.28 2.73
C TYR A 38 5.48 -9.01 2.03
N LEU A 39 5.14 -7.83 2.56
CA LEU A 39 5.61 -6.55 2.03
C LEU A 39 7.14 -6.43 2.08
N GLY A 40 7.77 -6.88 3.17
CA GLY A 40 9.22 -6.89 3.29
C GLY A 40 9.89 -7.77 2.23
N LEU A 41 9.36 -8.98 2.02
CA LEU A 41 9.86 -9.87 0.97
C LEU A 41 9.66 -9.27 -0.44
N LEU A 42 8.50 -8.66 -0.70
CA LEU A 42 8.24 -7.95 -1.95
C LEU A 42 9.22 -6.80 -2.19
N ALA A 43 9.58 -6.02 -1.16
CA ALA A 43 10.56 -4.96 -1.31
C ALA A 43 11.95 -5.52 -1.65
N ILE A 44 12.39 -6.56 -0.93
CA ILE A 44 13.71 -7.18 -1.10
C ILE A 44 13.86 -7.81 -2.49
N VAL A 45 12.82 -8.44 -3.02
CA VAL A 45 12.86 -9.09 -4.34
C VAL A 45 12.53 -8.10 -5.45
N GLY A 46 11.51 -7.26 -5.23
CA GLY A 46 10.95 -6.35 -6.22
C GLY A 46 11.88 -5.20 -6.60
N ILE A 47 12.59 -4.59 -5.64
CA ILE A 47 13.52 -3.49 -5.95
C ILE A 47 14.65 -3.95 -6.87
N PRO A 48 15.44 -4.99 -6.53
CA PRO A 48 16.51 -5.44 -7.41
C PRO A 48 15.98 -6.10 -8.69
N GLY A 49 14.89 -6.87 -8.61
CA GLY A 49 14.30 -7.55 -9.75
C GLY A 49 13.83 -6.58 -10.83
N ASN A 50 12.99 -5.60 -10.45
CA ASN A 50 12.44 -4.63 -11.40
C ASN A 50 13.52 -3.66 -11.91
N SER A 51 14.49 -3.30 -11.07
CA SER A 51 15.64 -2.49 -11.50
C SER A 51 16.48 -3.22 -12.55
N LEU A 52 16.71 -4.53 -12.38
CA LEU A 52 17.46 -5.34 -13.34
C LEU A 52 16.71 -5.46 -14.67
N VAL A 53 15.38 -5.62 -14.65
CA VAL A 53 14.54 -5.62 -15.86
C VAL A 53 14.73 -4.32 -16.64
N ILE A 54 14.63 -3.16 -15.98
CA ILE A 54 14.83 -1.86 -16.64
C ILE A 54 16.22 -1.78 -17.27
N ILE A 55 17.28 -2.14 -16.53
CA ILE A 55 18.67 -2.07 -17.02
C ILE A 55 18.86 -2.96 -18.26
N VAL A 56 18.40 -4.22 -18.21
CA VAL A 56 18.55 -5.18 -19.31
C VAL A 56 17.80 -4.72 -20.56
N TYR A 57 16.57 -4.25 -20.40
CA TYR A 57 15.75 -3.83 -21.52
C TYR A 57 16.23 -2.51 -22.14
N LEU A 58 16.77 -1.58 -21.35
CA LEU A 58 17.37 -0.35 -21.88
C LEU A 58 18.71 -0.59 -22.59
N THR A 59 19.50 -1.58 -22.13
CA THR A 59 20.87 -1.77 -22.62
C THR A 59 20.98 -2.76 -23.79
N LYS A 60 20.13 -3.80 -23.82
CA LYS A 60 20.34 -4.97 -24.72
C LYS A 60 19.19 -5.34 -25.65
N MET A 61 17.98 -4.80 -25.49
CA MET A 61 16.84 -5.24 -26.27
C MET A 61 16.44 -4.26 -27.38
N THR A 62 16.14 -4.80 -28.56
CA THR A 62 15.47 -4.07 -29.64
C THR A 62 14.05 -3.74 -29.21
N MET A 63 13.67 -2.47 -29.37
CA MET A 63 12.38 -1.93 -28.92
C MET A 63 11.20 -2.55 -29.68
N LYS A 64 10.67 -3.66 -29.17
CA LYS A 64 9.39 -4.25 -29.57
C LYS A 64 8.26 -3.67 -28.71
N PRO A 65 7.01 -3.62 -29.19
CA PRO A 65 5.87 -3.14 -28.41
C PRO A 65 5.74 -3.83 -27.04
N LEU A 66 5.93 -5.16 -26.98
CA LEU A 66 5.93 -5.94 -25.73
C LEU A 66 6.96 -5.41 -24.70
N SER A 67 8.17 -5.08 -25.16
CA SER A 67 9.25 -4.56 -24.31
C SER A 67 8.87 -3.23 -23.64
N ILE A 68 8.10 -2.37 -24.32
CA ILE A 68 7.65 -1.08 -23.77
C ILE A 68 6.65 -1.33 -22.64
N PHE A 69 5.74 -2.29 -22.79
CA PHE A 69 4.84 -2.72 -21.71
C PHE A 69 5.60 -3.28 -20.52
N ILE A 70 6.62 -4.12 -20.76
CA ILE A 70 7.45 -4.72 -19.70
C ILE A 70 8.23 -3.66 -18.93
N ILE A 71 8.84 -2.69 -19.61
CA ILE A 71 9.56 -1.58 -18.97
C ILE A 71 8.59 -0.73 -18.13
N SER A 72 7.40 -0.42 -18.69
CA SER A 72 6.38 0.36 -17.98
C SER A 72 5.90 -0.36 -16.72
N MET A 73 5.73 -1.69 -16.80
CA MET A 73 5.44 -2.56 -15.65
C MET A 73 6.51 -2.41 -14.56
N ALA A 74 7.78 -2.58 -14.93
CA ALA A 74 8.88 -2.53 -13.98
C ALA A 74 9.01 -1.15 -13.29
N VAL A 75 8.70 -0.06 -14.00
CA VAL A 75 8.67 1.30 -13.41
C VAL A 75 7.54 1.43 -12.40
N ILE A 76 6.33 0.97 -12.74
CA ILE A 76 5.17 0.99 -11.82
C ILE A 76 5.47 0.14 -10.57
N ASP A 77 6.06 -1.03 -10.75
CA ASP A 77 6.42 -1.92 -9.63
C ASP A 77 7.51 -1.31 -8.74
N LEU A 78 8.48 -0.57 -9.28
CA LEU A 78 9.46 0.16 -8.47
C LEU A 78 8.81 1.29 -7.66
N ILE A 79 7.94 2.08 -8.29
CA ILE A 79 7.19 3.14 -7.60
C ILE A 79 6.33 2.53 -6.49
N THR A 80 5.72 1.38 -6.76
CA THR A 80 4.95 0.60 -5.78
C THR A 80 5.82 0.18 -4.61
N CYS A 81 6.97 -0.46 -4.90
CA CYS A 81 7.88 -0.93 -3.87
C CYS A 81 8.42 0.22 -3.00
N LEU A 82 8.64 1.40 -3.59
CA LEU A 82 9.25 2.56 -2.92
C LEU A 82 8.24 3.45 -2.18
N LEU A 83 7.05 3.67 -2.72
CA LEU A 83 6.07 4.63 -2.16
C LEU A 83 4.87 3.94 -1.52
N ILE A 84 4.37 2.87 -2.14
CA ILE A 84 3.15 2.21 -1.69
C ILE A 84 3.43 1.31 -0.51
N LEU A 85 4.50 0.51 -0.53
CA LEU A 85 4.84 -0.35 0.60
C LEU A 85 5.02 0.42 1.93
N PRO A 86 5.81 1.51 2.00
CA PRO A 86 5.89 2.30 3.23
C PRO A 86 4.58 3.02 3.55
N GLY A 87 3.80 3.42 2.53
CA GLY A 87 2.47 3.99 2.74
C GLY A 87 1.49 3.00 3.36
N ILE A 88 1.50 1.72 2.95
CA ILE A 88 0.71 0.63 3.54
C ILE A 88 1.15 0.45 4.98
N LEU A 89 2.46 0.40 5.22
CA LEU A 89 3.02 0.26 6.56
C LEU A 89 2.55 1.38 7.49
N TYR A 90 2.64 2.62 7.01
CA TYR A 90 2.20 3.80 7.74
C TYR A 90 0.69 3.80 7.98
N PHE A 91 -0.11 3.41 6.98
CA PHE A 91 -1.56 3.29 7.10
C PHE A 91 -1.97 2.25 8.15
N LEU A 92 -1.32 1.09 8.17
CA LEU A 92 -1.57 0.07 9.20
C LEU A 92 -1.20 0.57 10.61
N LEU A 93 -0.05 1.24 10.73
CA LEU A 93 0.43 1.77 12.01
C LEU A 93 -0.35 2.99 12.53
N HIS A 94 -1.08 3.70 11.66
CA HIS A 94 -1.86 4.89 12.02
C HIS A 94 -3.33 4.79 11.59
N MET A 95 -3.86 3.57 11.43
CA MET A 95 -5.23 3.35 10.94
C MET A 95 -6.32 4.05 11.79
N TRP A 96 -6.00 4.35 13.05
CA TRP A 96 -6.89 4.99 14.02
C TRP A 96 -6.55 6.47 14.32
N ASP A 97 -5.44 6.99 13.78
CA ASP A 97 -4.99 8.38 14.02
C ASP A 97 -4.94 9.23 12.74
N PHE A 98 -5.31 8.64 11.59
CA PHE A 98 -5.33 9.32 10.30
C PHE A 98 -6.51 10.27 10.18
N ASN A 99 -6.30 11.54 10.50
CA ASN A 99 -7.35 12.56 10.43
C ASN A 99 -7.31 13.42 9.16
N ASP A 100 -6.35 13.15 8.25
CA ASP A 100 -6.21 13.88 6.97
C ASP A 100 -6.92 13.15 5.81
N PRO A 101 -8.06 13.66 5.32
CA PRO A 101 -8.88 12.97 4.32
C PRO A 101 -8.20 12.89 2.94
N LEU A 102 -7.39 13.89 2.59
CA LEU A 102 -6.71 13.96 1.28
C LEU A 102 -5.68 12.84 1.12
N THR A 103 -4.87 12.60 2.14
CA THR A 103 -3.81 11.58 2.12
C THR A 103 -4.41 10.18 2.06
N CYS A 104 -5.48 9.94 2.83
CA CYS A 104 -6.21 8.67 2.81
C CYS A 104 -6.84 8.39 1.44
N GLN A 105 -7.53 9.38 0.86
CA GLN A 105 -8.17 9.24 -0.45
C GLN A 105 -7.15 9.03 -1.57
N PHE A 106 -6.04 9.77 -1.55
CA PHE A 106 -4.95 9.60 -2.51
C PHE A 106 -4.33 8.20 -2.41
N PHE A 107 -4.09 7.73 -1.20
CA PHE A 107 -3.53 6.40 -0.96
C PHE A 107 -4.46 5.28 -1.43
N LEU A 108 -5.77 5.39 -1.17
CA LEU A 108 -6.76 4.43 -1.66
C LEU A 108 -6.85 4.43 -3.19
N ALA A 109 -6.80 5.61 -3.81
CA ALA A 109 -6.78 5.74 -5.26
C ALA A 109 -5.53 5.07 -5.86
N LEU A 110 -4.37 5.25 -5.23
CA LEU A 110 -3.14 4.58 -5.66
C LEU A 110 -3.26 3.05 -5.61
N ILE A 111 -3.75 2.49 -4.50
CA ILE A 111 -3.97 1.04 -4.39
C ILE A 111 -4.89 0.54 -5.53
N ALA A 112 -5.99 1.25 -5.78
CA ALA A 112 -6.92 0.89 -6.85
C ALA A 112 -6.26 0.94 -8.24
N LEU A 113 -5.45 1.97 -8.51
CA LEU A 113 -4.73 2.11 -9.77
C LEU A 113 -3.73 0.97 -9.99
N LEU A 114 -3.03 0.53 -8.94
CA LEU A 114 -2.06 -0.57 -9.01
C LEU A 114 -2.71 -1.92 -9.29
N VAL A 115 -3.85 -2.19 -8.65
CA VAL A 115 -4.61 -3.42 -8.91
C VAL A 115 -5.10 -3.41 -10.36
N MET A 116 -5.59 -2.26 -10.82
CA MET A 116 -6.04 -2.11 -12.19
C MET A 116 -4.88 -2.23 -13.19
N SER A 117 -3.71 -1.65 -12.92
CA SER A 117 -2.54 -1.75 -13.79
C SER A 117 -2.05 -3.19 -13.91
N SER A 118 -2.01 -3.91 -12.79
CA SER A 118 -1.65 -5.34 -12.76
C SER A 118 -2.60 -6.16 -13.63
N ALA A 119 -3.90 -5.94 -13.51
CA ALA A 119 -4.91 -6.62 -14.33
C ALA A 119 -4.80 -6.27 -15.82
N LEU A 120 -4.66 -4.99 -16.14
CA LEU A 120 -4.55 -4.52 -17.53
C LEU A 120 -3.30 -5.06 -18.24
N MET A 121 -2.18 -5.17 -17.52
CA MET A 121 -0.95 -5.71 -18.10
C MET A 121 -0.99 -7.22 -18.25
N LEU A 122 -1.65 -7.97 -17.35
CA LEU A 122 -1.93 -9.40 -17.57
C LEU A 122 -2.76 -9.60 -18.85
N VAL A 123 -3.80 -8.78 -19.05
CA VAL A 123 -4.63 -8.81 -20.26
C VAL A 123 -3.81 -8.43 -21.49
N SER A 124 -2.95 -7.41 -21.40
CA SER A 124 -2.11 -6.96 -22.51
C SER A 124 -1.11 -8.04 -22.95
N ILE A 125 -0.53 -8.77 -22.00
CA ILE A 125 0.34 -9.91 -22.27
C ILE A 125 -0.43 -11.06 -22.92
N ALA A 126 -1.70 -11.28 -22.56
CA ALA A 126 -2.52 -12.37 -23.10
C ALA A 126 -3.02 -12.11 -24.53
N ILE A 127 -3.15 -10.84 -24.93
CA ILE A 127 -3.64 -10.43 -26.27
C ILE A 127 -2.50 -10.38 -27.31
N ILE A 128 -1.28 -10.11 -26.86
CA ILE A 128 -0.07 -10.08 -27.70
C ILE A 128 0.42 -11.50 -27.97
#